data_AF-A0A1V5M0W7-F1
#
_entry.id   AF-A0A1V5M0W7-F1
#
_cell.length_a   1.000
_cell.length_b   1.000
_cell.length_c   1.000
_cell.angle_alpha   90.00
_cell.angle_beta   90.00
_cell.angle_gamma   90.00
#
_symmetry.space_group_name_H-M   'P 1'
#
loop_
_entity.id
_entity.type
_entity.pdbx_description
1 polymer ?
#
loop_
_entity_poly.entity_id
_entity_poly.type
_entity_poly.pdbx_seq_one_letter_code
_entity_poly.pdbx_strand_id
1 'polypeptide(L)'
;MNFYTYRPEYSGGYGENTVYIGERSDHPCVLRHFHYEFNYWPEDDLQGSTFHYIGTERLRRTLEALRPPVTGLEFAEVEISGDDQEFKHVWRKGRPDSALGKWYWFKITGKAGVDDFGGGPTQDLVISERVVSLLLEKMTVINPRRKIRPWQGEIEAGGVPYKGLATESES
;
A
#
# COMPACT_ATOMS: atom_id res chain seq x y z
N MET A 1 -1.70 20.63 -9.85
CA MET A 1 -0.81 19.50 -9.51
C MET A 1 -1.38 18.27 -10.19
N ASN A 2 -0.56 17.49 -10.89
CA ASN A 2 -1.02 16.25 -11.51
C ASN A 2 -1.06 15.13 -10.46
N PHE A 3 -1.93 14.14 -10.69
CA PHE A 3 -2.10 12.98 -9.82
C PHE A 3 -2.01 11.69 -10.62
N TYR A 4 -1.62 10.62 -9.95
CA TYR A 4 -1.34 9.33 -10.55
C TYR A 4 -1.91 8.22 -9.68
N THR A 5 -2.51 7.21 -10.30
CA THR A 5 -2.74 5.95 -9.61
C THR A 5 -1.41 5.24 -9.46
N TYR A 6 -1.11 4.76 -8.27
CA TYR A 6 0.04 3.92 -7.98
C TYR A 6 -0.45 2.57 -7.48
N ARG A 7 -0.02 1.50 -8.15
CA ARG A 7 -0.20 0.13 -7.71
C ARG A 7 1.14 -0.40 -7.17
N PRO A 8 1.34 -0.38 -5.84
CA PRO A 8 2.54 -0.92 -5.23
C PRO A 8 2.68 -2.41 -5.50
N GLU A 9 3.87 -2.93 -5.25
CA GLU A 9 4.11 -4.38 -5.20
C GLU A 9 3.42 -5.02 -3.99
N TYR A 10 3.11 -6.31 -4.09
CA TYR A 10 2.49 -7.11 -3.03
C TYR A 10 3.35 -8.35 -2.77
N SER A 11 4.39 -8.20 -1.95
CA SER A 11 5.29 -9.31 -1.60
C SER A 11 4.88 -10.09 -0.34
N GLY A 12 3.69 -9.84 0.21
CA GLY A 12 3.24 -10.40 1.47
C GLY A 12 1.81 -10.01 1.83
N GLY A 13 1.44 -10.19 3.10
CA GLY A 13 0.09 -9.92 3.59
C GLY A 13 -0.03 -9.88 5.11
N TYR A 14 -1.25 -10.06 5.61
CA TYR A 14 -1.52 -10.10 7.04
C TYR A 14 -0.92 -11.36 7.67
N GLY A 15 0.05 -11.19 8.56
CA GLY A 15 0.61 -12.26 9.37
C GLY A 15 -0.25 -12.60 10.58
N GLU A 16 0.05 -13.71 11.24
CA GLU A 16 -0.78 -14.31 12.30
C GLU A 16 -1.06 -13.37 13.49
N ASN A 17 -0.07 -12.58 13.90
CA ASN A 17 -0.20 -11.61 14.99
C ASN A 17 -1.07 -10.37 14.66
N THR A 18 -1.62 -10.24 13.45
CA THR A 18 -2.47 -9.10 13.08
C THR A 18 -3.71 -9.04 13.97
N VAL A 19 -3.97 -7.86 14.56
CA VAL A 19 -5.17 -7.65 15.38
C VAL A 19 -6.16 -6.76 14.66
N TYR A 20 -7.33 -7.33 14.38
CA TYR A 20 -8.44 -6.69 13.69
C TYR A 20 -9.33 -5.90 14.66
N ILE A 21 -9.94 -4.82 14.16
CA ILE A 21 -11.10 -4.15 14.76
C ILE A 21 -12.30 -4.58 13.93
N GLY A 22 -13.16 -5.44 14.49
CA GLY A 22 -14.21 -6.12 13.72
C GLY A 22 -13.75 -7.45 13.15
N GLU A 23 -14.28 -7.84 12.00
CA GLU A 23 -14.00 -9.12 11.36
C GLU A 23 -12.94 -8.96 10.25
N ARG A 24 -12.13 -10.00 10.04
CA ARG A 24 -11.14 -10.01 8.95
C ARG A 24 -11.79 -9.87 7.57
N SER A 25 -13.03 -10.33 7.43
CA SER A 25 -13.82 -10.27 6.19
C SER A 25 -14.46 -8.90 5.94
N ASP A 26 -14.26 -7.91 6.81
CA ASP A 26 -14.83 -6.58 6.59
C ASP A 26 -14.16 -5.86 5.41
N HIS A 27 -14.95 -5.06 4.69
CA HIS A 27 -14.53 -4.29 3.52
C HIS A 27 -14.88 -2.80 3.73
N PRO A 28 -14.01 -2.00 4.37
CA PRO A 28 -12.59 -2.26 4.59
C PRO A 28 -12.26 -2.96 5.90
N CYS A 29 -11.17 -3.72 5.90
CA CYS A 29 -10.62 -4.33 7.10
C CYS A 29 -9.84 -3.28 7.89
N VAL A 30 -10.13 -3.14 9.19
CA VAL A 30 -9.47 -2.16 10.07
C VAL A 30 -8.60 -2.89 11.08
N LEU A 31 -7.37 -2.40 11.31
CA LEU A 31 -6.41 -3.04 12.20
C LEU A 31 -6.12 -2.17 13.43
N ARG A 32 -6.04 -2.82 14.58
CA ARG A 32 -5.46 -2.25 15.80
C ARG A 32 -3.94 -2.46 15.85
N HIS A 33 -3.48 -3.62 15.38
CA HIS A 33 -2.06 -3.97 15.26
C HIS A 33 -1.83 -4.60 13.90
N PHE A 34 -0.83 -4.10 13.17
CA PHE A 34 -0.50 -4.61 11.84
C PHE A 34 0.78 -5.44 11.92
N HIS A 35 0.64 -6.73 11.62
CA HIS A 35 1.74 -7.63 11.37
C HIS A 35 1.75 -7.95 9.87
N TYR A 36 2.79 -7.52 9.17
CA TYR A 36 2.99 -7.82 7.77
C TYR A 36 4.02 -8.95 7.64
N GLU A 37 3.59 -10.04 7.02
CA GLU A 37 4.42 -11.20 6.74
C GLU A 37 4.80 -11.22 5.26
N PHE A 38 6.11 -11.17 4.98
CA PHE A 38 6.63 -11.28 3.62
C PHE A 38 6.69 -12.75 3.19
N ASN A 39 6.05 -13.04 2.06
CA ASN A 39 6.12 -14.33 1.37
C ASN A 39 7.22 -14.35 0.30
N TYR A 40 7.58 -13.16 -0.21
CA TYR A 40 8.61 -12.96 -1.22
C TYR A 40 9.51 -11.79 -0.83
N TRP A 41 10.71 -11.74 -1.39
CA TRP A 41 11.60 -10.61 -1.17
C TRP A 41 11.00 -9.33 -1.78
N PRO A 42 10.82 -8.23 -1.03
CA PRO A 42 10.30 -6.98 -1.57
C PRO A 42 11.35 -6.27 -2.44
N GLU A 43 10.96 -5.91 -3.65
CA GLU A 43 11.81 -5.12 -4.55
C GLU A 43 11.55 -3.62 -4.31
N ASP A 44 10.27 -3.22 -4.25
CA ASP A 44 9.86 -1.83 -4.06
C ASP A 44 10.06 -1.31 -2.64
N ASP A 45 10.28 0.00 -2.50
CA ASP A 45 10.29 0.69 -1.19
C ASP A 45 8.88 0.90 -0.60
N LEU A 46 7.82 0.78 -1.41
CA LEU A 46 6.42 0.80 -0.98
C LEU A 46 5.75 -0.51 -1.37
N GLN A 47 5.10 -1.15 -0.41
CA GLN A 47 4.38 -2.42 -0.58
C GLN A 47 2.92 -2.24 -0.18
N GLY A 48 2.05 -2.99 -0.84
CA GLY A 48 0.62 -3.07 -0.56
C GLY A 48 0.24 -4.38 0.12
N SER A 49 -0.84 -4.29 0.89
CA SER A 49 -1.71 -5.39 1.32
C SER A 49 -3.14 -5.03 0.93
N THR A 50 -4.12 -5.90 1.17
CA THR A 50 -5.50 -5.75 0.67
C THR A 50 -6.11 -4.37 0.97
N PHE A 51 -5.83 -3.77 2.14
CA PHE A 51 -6.37 -2.46 2.55
C PHE A 51 -5.31 -1.50 3.12
N HIS A 52 -4.04 -1.90 3.14
CA HIS A 52 -3.00 -1.22 3.90
C HIS A 52 -1.70 -1.14 3.11
N TYR A 53 -0.85 -0.19 3.45
CA TYR A 53 0.46 -0.03 2.82
C TYR A 53 1.56 -0.06 3.87
N ILE A 54 2.72 -0.55 3.48
CA ILE A 54 3.94 -0.43 4.28
C ILE A 54 5.04 0.18 3.41
N GLY A 55 5.93 0.95 4.02
CA GLY A 55 7.08 1.52 3.34
C GLY A 55 8.35 1.41 4.17
N THR A 56 9.49 1.44 3.49
CA THR A 56 10.80 1.39 4.15
C THR A 56 11.05 2.64 5.00
N GLU A 57 11.91 2.52 6.01
CA GLU A 57 12.39 3.67 6.81
C GLU A 57 12.99 4.76 5.92
N ARG A 58 13.68 4.37 4.83
CA ARG A 58 14.27 5.32 3.88
C ARG A 58 13.19 6.12 3.15
N LEU A 59 12.12 5.46 2.71
CA LEU A 59 10.99 6.15 2.08
C LEU A 59 10.32 7.11 3.06
N ARG A 60 10.03 6.65 4.29
CA ARG A 60 9.47 7.49 5.36
C ARG A 60 10.28 8.77 5.56
N ARG A 61 11.58 8.64 5.83
CA ARG A 61 12.48 9.77 6.06
C ARG A 61 12.55 10.72 4.87
N THR A 62 12.53 10.19 3.65
CA THR A 62 12.59 11.02 2.43
C THR A 62 11.31 11.82 2.24
N LEU A 63 10.14 11.23 2.55
CA LEU A 63 8.86 11.93 2.54
C LEU A 63 8.79 13.02 3.61
N GLU A 64 9.25 12.74 4.84
CA GLU A 64 9.32 13.72 5.94
C GLU A 64 10.26 14.90 5.64
N ALA A 65 11.28 14.68 4.82
CA ALA A 65 12.23 15.70 4.40
C ALA A 65 11.67 16.63 3.30
N LEU A 66 10.56 16.28 2.63
CA LEU A 66 9.99 17.13 1.58
C LEU A 66 9.46 18.46 2.14
N ARG A 67 9.56 19.51 1.32
CA ARG A 67 9.04 20.84 1.62
C ARG A 67 8.19 21.33 0.43
N PRO A 68 6.93 21.74 0.65
CA PRO A 68 6.17 21.66 1.91
C PRO A 68 5.98 20.20 2.38
N PRO A 69 5.57 19.95 3.65
CA PRO A 69 5.28 18.60 4.13
C PRO A 69 4.29 17.86 3.22
N VAL A 70 4.42 16.54 3.11
CA VAL A 70 3.43 15.71 2.39
C VAL A 70 2.11 15.68 3.15
N THR A 71 0.99 15.71 2.43
CA THR A 71 -0.35 15.62 3.02
C THR A 71 -0.99 14.26 2.76
N GLY A 72 -1.96 13.89 3.60
CA GLY A 72 -2.75 12.67 3.43
C GLY A 72 -2.06 11.37 3.81
N LEU A 73 -0.98 11.44 4.60
CA LEU A 73 -0.20 10.28 5.01
C LEU A 73 0.21 10.39 6.48
N GLU A 74 0.03 9.30 7.21
CA GLU A 74 0.56 9.11 8.56
C GLU A 74 1.42 7.85 8.63
N PHE A 75 2.35 7.83 9.60
CA PHE A 75 3.25 6.71 9.84
C PHE A 75 2.94 6.06 11.19
N ALA A 76 2.91 4.74 11.22
CA ALA A 76 2.84 3.96 12.45
C ALA A 76 3.83 2.78 12.41
N GLU A 77 4.12 2.21 13.57
CA GLU A 77 4.90 0.97 13.64
C GLU A 77 4.12 -0.19 12.99
N VAL A 78 4.87 -1.13 12.42
CA VAL A 78 4.37 -2.37 11.83
C VAL A 78 5.30 -3.50 12.26
N GLU A 79 4.72 -4.61 12.69
CA GLU A 79 5.50 -5.82 12.94
C GLU A 79 5.80 -6.48 11.60
N ILE A 80 7.06 -6.88 11.39
CA ILE A 80 7.52 -7.50 10.14
C ILE A 80 8.05 -8.89 10.44
N SER A 81 7.59 -9.86 9.67
CA SER A 81 8.17 -11.19 9.60
C SER A 81 8.33 -11.63 8.15
N GLY A 82 8.99 -12.77 7.95
CA GLY A 82 9.11 -13.42 6.65
C GLY A 82 9.71 -14.81 6.79
N ASP A 83 9.53 -15.67 5.79
CA ASP A 83 10.06 -17.03 5.83
C ASP A 83 11.59 -17.06 5.71
N ASP A 84 12.28 -17.23 6.84
CA ASP A 84 13.73 -17.36 6.92
C ASP A 84 14.34 -18.31 5.88
N GLN A 85 13.62 -19.32 5.37
CA GLN A 85 14.09 -20.17 4.29
C GLN A 85 14.04 -19.47 2.92
N GLU A 86 12.91 -18.87 2.53
CA GLU A 86 12.81 -18.06 1.30
C GLU A 86 13.83 -16.92 1.31
N PHE A 87 13.98 -16.25 2.45
CA PHE A 87 14.91 -15.14 2.61
C PHE A 87 16.40 -15.55 2.47
N LYS A 88 16.75 -16.84 2.69
CA LYS A 88 18.11 -17.37 2.51
C LYS A 88 18.47 -17.68 1.04
N HIS A 89 17.48 -17.96 0.19
CA HIS A 89 17.72 -18.41 -1.19
C HIS A 89 17.71 -17.29 -2.23
N VAL A 90 17.25 -16.09 -1.89
CA VAL A 90 17.20 -14.95 -2.81
C VAL A 90 18.54 -14.21 -2.82
N TRP A 91 19.15 -14.11 -4.01
CA TRP A 91 20.37 -13.32 -4.24
C TRP A 91 20.06 -11.82 -4.17
N ARG A 92 20.50 -11.15 -3.10
CA ARG A 92 20.15 -9.77 -2.71
C ARG A 92 20.89 -8.68 -3.51
N LYS A 93 20.86 -8.73 -4.84
CA LYS A 93 21.57 -7.75 -5.68
C LYS A 93 20.81 -6.43 -5.74
N GLY A 94 21.14 -5.47 -4.87
CA GLY A 94 20.66 -4.09 -5.02
C GLY A 94 20.27 -3.34 -3.73
N ARG A 95 20.31 -3.99 -2.56
CA ARG A 95 20.19 -3.28 -1.28
C ARG A 95 21.47 -3.47 -0.45
N PRO A 96 22.10 -2.38 0.04
CA PRO A 96 23.36 -2.44 0.79
C PRO A 96 23.21 -3.14 2.14
N ASP A 97 21.99 -3.29 2.64
CA ASP A 97 21.58 -4.06 3.79
C ASP A 97 21.04 -5.43 3.34
N SER A 98 21.80 -6.47 3.64
CA SER A 98 21.36 -7.85 3.47
C SER A 98 20.23 -8.27 4.44
N ALA A 99 19.61 -7.34 5.16
CA ALA A 99 18.44 -7.57 6.01
C ALA A 99 17.22 -6.81 5.44
N LEU A 100 16.01 -7.25 5.75
CA LEU A 100 14.76 -6.59 5.33
C LEU A 100 14.68 -5.09 5.71
N GLY A 101 15.51 -4.64 6.66
CA GLY A 101 15.50 -3.28 7.18
C GLY A 101 14.28 -3.01 8.06
N LYS A 102 14.08 -1.74 8.44
CA LYS A 102 12.89 -1.31 9.18
C LYS A 102 11.81 -0.82 8.21
N TRP A 103 10.57 -1.21 8.47
CA TRP A 103 9.38 -0.80 7.74
C TRP A 103 8.39 -0.08 8.66
N TYR A 104 7.48 0.67 8.05
CA TYR A 104 6.43 1.43 8.74
C TYR A 104 5.11 1.24 8.02
N TRP A 105 4.03 1.23 8.78
CA TRP A 105 2.68 1.29 8.24
C TRP A 105 2.43 2.70 7.72
N PHE A 106 2.13 2.79 6.44
CA PHE A 106 1.73 4.02 5.75
C PHE A 106 0.21 4.09 5.72
N LYS A 107 -0.35 4.90 6.62
CA LYS A 107 -1.79 5.11 6.76
C LYS A 107 -2.20 6.25 5.85
N ILE A 108 -2.98 5.93 4.82
CA ILE A 108 -3.52 6.94 3.91
C ILE A 108 -4.71 7.61 4.58
N THR A 109 -4.62 8.92 4.77
CA THR A 109 -5.63 9.75 5.46
C THR A 109 -6.19 10.84 4.55
N GLY A 110 -5.58 11.06 3.38
CA GLY A 110 -5.95 12.13 2.47
C GLY A 110 -6.96 11.76 1.41
N LYS A 111 -7.40 12.78 0.68
CA LYS A 111 -8.36 12.67 -0.41
C LYS A 111 -7.64 12.62 -1.77
N ALA A 112 -8.01 11.64 -2.60
CA ALA A 112 -7.50 11.51 -3.96
C ALA A 112 -7.75 12.80 -4.77
N GLY A 113 -6.73 13.26 -5.50
CA GLY A 113 -6.80 14.49 -6.30
C GLY A 113 -6.69 15.79 -5.50
N VAL A 114 -6.50 15.70 -4.19
CA VAL A 114 -6.34 16.87 -3.30
C VAL A 114 -5.03 16.77 -2.54
N ASP A 115 -4.83 15.67 -1.81
CA ASP A 115 -3.66 15.42 -0.99
C ASP A 115 -2.56 14.66 -1.74
N ASP A 116 -1.32 14.73 -1.25
CA ASP A 116 -0.20 14.01 -1.87
C ASP A 116 -0.37 12.51 -1.86
N PHE A 117 -1.07 11.99 -0.86
CA PHE A 117 -1.53 10.62 -0.75
C PHE A 117 -3.03 10.64 -0.53
N GLY A 118 -3.77 9.90 -1.34
CA GLY A 118 -5.21 9.77 -1.18
C GLY A 118 -5.74 8.47 -1.75
N GLY A 119 -6.96 8.16 -1.35
CA GLY A 119 -7.64 6.91 -1.68
C GLY A 119 -8.15 6.22 -0.43
N GLY A 120 -9.41 5.82 -0.45
CA GLY A 120 -9.98 4.98 0.59
C GLY A 120 -9.40 3.55 0.55
N PRO A 121 -9.60 2.74 1.60
CA PRO A 121 -8.99 1.41 1.65
C PRO A 121 -9.46 0.47 0.52
N THR A 122 -10.63 0.71 -0.06
CA THR A 122 -11.18 -0.04 -1.21
C THR A 122 -10.95 0.65 -2.56
N GLN A 123 -10.23 1.78 -2.59
CA GLN A 123 -9.96 2.58 -3.78
C GLN A 123 -8.49 2.43 -4.18
N ASP A 124 -8.17 2.81 -5.42
CA ASP A 124 -6.78 2.90 -5.86
C ASP A 124 -6.04 3.96 -5.02
N LEU A 125 -4.78 3.66 -4.68
CA LEU A 125 -3.87 4.66 -4.13
C LEU A 125 -3.58 5.71 -5.21
N VAL A 126 -3.88 6.96 -4.89
CA VAL A 126 -3.59 8.13 -5.70
C VAL A 126 -2.49 8.93 -5.04
N ILE A 127 -1.44 9.24 -5.80
CA ILE A 127 -0.31 10.05 -5.36
C ILE A 127 -0.09 11.26 -6.25
N SER A 128 0.42 12.34 -5.65
CA SER A 128 0.76 13.55 -6.41
C SER A 128 2.02 13.38 -7.27
N GLU A 129 2.14 14.23 -8.27
CA GLU A 129 3.30 14.31 -9.16
C GLU A 129 4.64 14.40 -8.41
N ARG A 130 4.73 15.18 -7.32
CA ARG A 130 5.97 15.31 -6.56
C ARG A 130 6.37 14.04 -5.81
N VAL A 131 5.38 13.25 -5.37
CA VAL A 131 5.63 11.92 -4.78
C VAL A 131 6.10 10.97 -5.87
N VAL A 132 5.51 11.01 -7.07
CA VAL A 132 5.99 10.24 -8.24
C VAL A 132 7.45 10.58 -8.55
N SER A 133 7.81 11.86 -8.66
CA SER A 133 9.21 12.28 -8.88
C SER A 133 10.15 11.72 -7.81
N LEU A 134 9.77 11.82 -6.53
CA LEU A 134 10.56 11.25 -5.44
C LEU A 134 10.75 9.74 -5.58
N LEU A 135 9.68 9.00 -5.89
CA LEU A 135 9.72 7.55 -6.06
C LEU A 135 10.65 7.15 -7.21
N LEU A 136 10.57 7.85 -8.35
CA LEU A 136 11.36 7.53 -9.54
C LEU A 136 12.84 7.94 -9.41
N GLU A 137 13.14 9.02 -8.70
CA GLU A 137 14.50 9.56 -8.58
C GLU A 137 15.28 8.96 -7.41
N LYS A 138 14.59 8.63 -6.31
CA LYS A 138 15.24 8.31 -5.05
C LYS A 138 14.89 6.93 -4.51
N MET A 139 13.85 6.28 -5.02
CA MET A 139 13.38 4.99 -4.48
C MET A 139 13.54 3.87 -5.48
N THR A 140 13.41 2.64 -5.00
CA THR A 140 13.27 1.47 -5.87
C THR A 140 11.79 1.26 -6.18
N VAL A 141 11.45 1.34 -7.46
CA VAL A 141 10.15 0.95 -8.00
C VAL A 141 10.41 0.11 -9.24
N ILE A 142 10.18 -1.20 -9.17
CA ILE A 142 10.39 -2.08 -10.31
C ILE A 142 9.27 -1.88 -11.34
N ASN A 143 9.64 -1.78 -12.62
CA ASN A 143 8.72 -1.57 -13.74
C ASN A 143 7.73 -0.39 -13.52
N PRO A 144 8.22 0.83 -13.23
CA PRO A 144 7.37 1.93 -12.77
C PRO A 144 6.27 2.30 -13.76
N ARG A 145 6.52 2.17 -15.07
CA ARG A 145 5.53 2.40 -16.14
C ARG A 145 4.29 1.49 -16.05
N ARG A 146 4.40 0.33 -15.40
CA ARG A 146 3.28 -0.59 -15.18
C ARG A 146 2.48 -0.25 -13.93
N LYS A 147 3.13 0.40 -12.96
CA LYS A 147 2.61 0.65 -11.61
C LYS A 147 2.03 2.06 -11.45
N ILE A 148 2.58 3.05 -12.16
CA ILE A 148 2.20 4.46 -12.04
C ILE A 148 1.52 4.89 -13.34
N ARG A 149 0.27 5.35 -13.26
CA ARG A 149 -0.51 5.81 -14.41
C ARG A 149 -1.17 7.15 -14.11
N PRO A 150 -1.35 8.04 -15.11
CA PRO A 150 -2.11 9.28 -14.90
C PRO A 150 -3.49 8.98 -14.32
N TRP A 151 -3.86 9.67 -13.25
CA TRP A 151 -5.18 9.54 -12.64
C TRP A 151 -6.16 10.42 -13.40
N GLN A 152 -7.33 9.86 -13.75
CA GLN A 152 -8.35 10.55 -14.56
C GLN A 152 -9.52 11.09 -13.74
N GLY A 153 -9.44 11.05 -12.40
CA GLY A 153 -10.54 11.39 -11.50
C GLY A 153 -11.31 10.15 -11.02
N GLU A 154 -12.24 10.35 -10.08
CA GLU A 154 -13.21 9.31 -9.72
C GLU A 154 -14.18 9.10 -10.89
N ILE A 155 -14.24 7.88 -11.41
CA ILE A 155 -15.35 7.47 -12.27
C ILE A 155 -16.50 7.20 -11.30
N GLU A 156 -17.57 7.99 -11.34
CA GLU A 156 -18.80 7.65 -10.63
C GLU A 156 -19.19 6.23 -11.03
N ALA A 157 -19.12 5.29 -10.08
CA ALA A 157 -19.59 3.94 -10.29
C ALA A 157 -21.10 4.01 -10.52
N GLY A 158 -21.51 3.99 -11.78
CA GLY A 158 -22.89 3.71 -12.15
C GLY A 158 -23.32 2.43 -11.45
N GLY A 159 -24.24 2.57 -10.49
CA GLY A 159 -24.66 1.49 -9.61
C GLY A 159 -25.10 0.27 -10.41
N VAL A 160 -24.41 -0.85 -10.25
CA VAL A 160 -24.94 -2.14 -10.64
C VAL A 160 -25.86 -2.57 -9.50
N PRO A 161 -27.18 -2.71 -9.71
CA PRO A 161 -28.07 -3.16 -8.66
C PRO A 161 -27.70 -4.60 -8.28
N TYR A 162 -27.48 -4.81 -6.99
CA TYR A 162 -27.31 -6.13 -6.40
C TYR A 162 -28.60 -6.93 -6.71
N LYS A 163 -28.53 -7.89 -7.64
CA LYS A 163 -29.63 -8.85 -7.85
C LYS A 163 -29.70 -9.73 -6.59
N GLY A 164 -30.61 -9.38 -5.70
CA GLY A 164 -30.99 -10.22 -4.57
C GLY A 164 -31.33 -11.63 -5.07
N LEU A 165 -30.81 -12.63 -4.36
CA LEU A 165 -31.17 -14.03 -4.50
C LEU A 165 -32.70 -14.14 -4.52
N ALA A 166 -33.23 -14.63 -5.64
CA ALA A 166 -34.61 -15.06 -5.71
C ALA A 166 -34.79 -16.21 -4.71
N THR A 167 -35.62 -15.97 -3.69
CA THR A 167 -36.19 -17.05 -2.89
C THR A 167 -37.15 -17.82 -3.80
N GLU A 168 -36.74 -19.00 -4.24
CA GLU A 168 -37.69 -20.00 -4.71
C GLU A 168 -38.54 -20.44 -3.50
N SER A 169 -39.78 -19.97 -3.47
CA SER A 169 -40.86 -20.57 -2.73
C SER A 169 -42.00 -20.80 -3.71
N GLU A 170 -42.05 -21.98 -4.30
CA GLU A 170 -43.27 -22.49 -4.94
C GLU A 170 -43.69 -23.78 -4.22
N SER A 171 -44.82 -23.63 -3.52
CA SER A 171 -45.95 -24.56 -3.33
C SER A 171 -45.70 -26.07 -3.21
#